data_AF-A0A8S0Y6Q9-F1
#
_entry.id   AF-A0A8S0Y6Q9-F1
#
_cell.length_a   1.000
_cell.length_b   1.000
_cell.length_c   1.000
_cell.angle_alpha   90.00
_cell.angle_beta   90.00
_cell.angle_gamma   90.00
#
_symmetry.space_group_name_H-M   'P 1'
#
loop_
_entity.id
_entity.type
_entity.pdbx_description
1 polymer ?
#
loop_
_entity_poly.entity_id
_entity_poly.type
_entity_poly.pdbx_seq_one_letter_code
_entity_poly.pdbx_strand_id
1 'polypeptide(L)'
;MQSEINIKVGNKAPKDYFDQIKSQIENNNKLISGLSCTEDLTANLAANCIPVDIINMDSEDYSEFLAKRRKLMALKIKAYYFSL
;
A
#
# COMPACT_ATOMS: atom_id res chain seq x y z
N MET A 1 4.44 8.13 -15.84
CA MET A 1 4.67 6.81 -15.21
C MET A 1 5.98 6.90 -14.44
N GLN A 2 6.01 6.57 -13.14
CA GLN A 2 7.24 6.62 -12.32
C GLN A 2 8.09 5.35 -12.53
N SER A 3 8.76 5.26 -13.68
CA SER A 3 9.52 4.07 -14.07
C SER A 3 10.68 3.75 -13.11
N GLU A 4 11.31 4.76 -12.51
CA GLU A 4 12.41 4.60 -11.56
C GLU A 4 12.00 3.85 -10.28
N ILE A 5 10.79 4.09 -9.79
CA ILE A 5 10.25 3.40 -8.61
C ILE A 5 9.98 1.94 -8.94
N ASN A 6 9.36 1.68 -10.10
CA ASN A 6 9.08 0.32 -10.56
C ASN A 6 10.37 -0.50 -10.71
N ILE A 7 11.46 0.11 -11.19
CA ILE A 7 12.77 -0.55 -11.27
C ILE A 7 13.34 -0.88 -9.88
N LYS A 8 13.22 0.04 -8.91
CA LYS A 8 13.73 -0.15 -7.53
C LYS A 8 12.95 -1.20 -6.74
N VAL A 9 11.64 -1.30 -6.97
CA VAL A 9 10.77 -2.32 -6.38
C VAL A 9 11.02 -3.67 -7.06
N GLY A 10 11.04 -3.71 -8.39
CA GLY A 10 11.32 -4.93 -9.15
C GLY A 10 10.37 -6.07 -8.82
N ASN A 11 10.90 -7.27 -8.64
CA ASN A 11 10.16 -8.49 -8.31
C ASN A 11 10.07 -8.77 -6.79
N LYS A 12 10.38 -7.78 -5.94
CA LYS A 12 10.31 -7.93 -4.49
C LYS A 12 8.87 -8.21 -4.06
N ALA A 13 8.69 -9.12 -3.10
CA ALA A 13 7.37 -9.34 -2.52
C ALA A 13 6.90 -8.06 -1.79
N PRO A 14 5.58 -7.87 -1.64
CA PRO A 14 5.02 -6.78 -0.84
C PRO A 14 5.72 -6.57 0.50
N LYS A 15 5.82 -7.63 1.32
CA LYS A 15 6.55 -7.57 2.59
C LYS A 15 7.96 -6.98 2.48
N ASP A 16 8.73 -7.41 1.49
CA ASP A 16 10.14 -7.01 1.33
C ASP A 16 10.31 -5.52 0.99
N TYR A 17 9.46 -4.98 0.11
CA TYR A 17 9.55 -3.56 -0.27
C TYR A 17 8.82 -2.65 0.73
N PHE A 18 7.78 -3.12 1.43
CA PHE A 18 7.16 -2.36 2.51
C PHE A 18 8.07 -2.24 3.73
N ASP A 19 8.87 -3.26 4.05
CA ASP A 19 9.89 -3.16 5.09
C ASP A 19 10.99 -2.14 4.74
N GLN A 20 11.35 -2.02 3.46
CA GLN A 20 12.23 -0.95 2.98
C GLN A 20 11.59 0.43 3.11
N ILE A 21 10.27 0.55 2.91
CA ILE A 21 9.53 1.81 3.10
C ILE A 21 9.51 2.19 4.59
N LYS A 22 9.26 1.24 5.51
CA LYS A 22 9.33 1.50 6.96
C LYS A 22 10.72 1.98 7.37
N SER A 23 11.76 1.26 6.94
CA SER A 23 13.16 1.63 7.20
C SER A 23 13.49 3.03 6.66
N GLN A 24 12.91 3.40 5.51
CA GLN A 24 13.06 4.73 4.92
C GLN A 24 12.41 5.84 5.74
N ILE A 25 11.21 5.59 6.26
CA ILE A 25 10.50 6.51 7.15
C ILE A 25 11.33 6.74 8.43
N GLU A 26 11.83 5.66 9.03
CA GLU A 26 12.66 5.75 10.25
C GLU A 26 13.97 6.51 10.03
N ASN A 27 14.61 6.33 8.87
CA ASN A 27 15.87 6.99 8.53
C ASN A 27 15.69 8.32 7.78
N ASN A 28 14.45 8.82 7.66
CA ASN A 28 14.08 10.04 6.95
C ASN A 28 14.65 10.12 5.51
N ASN A 29 14.59 9.00 4.80
CA ASN A 29 15.14 8.80 3.47
C ASN A 29 14.02 8.46 2.46
N LYS A 30 14.08 8.99 1.22
CA LYS A 30 13.01 8.87 0.21
C LYS A 30 13.46 8.09 -1.03
N LEU A 31 13.96 6.88 -0.82
CA LEU A 31 14.57 6.06 -1.87
C LEU A 31 13.54 5.36 -2.78
N ILE A 32 12.47 4.82 -2.20
CA ILE A 32 11.45 3.99 -2.88
C ILE A 32 10.07 4.67 -2.84
N SER A 33 9.78 5.42 -1.79
CA SER A 33 8.53 6.20 -1.68
C SER A 33 8.82 7.67 -1.38
N GLY A 34 7.89 8.54 -1.75
CA GLY A 34 7.91 9.96 -1.35
C GLY A 34 7.39 10.24 0.05
N LEU A 35 6.97 9.18 0.77
CA LEU A 35 6.33 9.26 2.09
C LEU A 35 7.37 9.48 3.19
N SER A 36 7.00 10.26 4.21
CA SER A 36 7.89 10.62 5.32
C SER A 36 7.38 10.17 6.70
N CYS A 37 6.17 9.62 6.79
CA CYS A 37 5.66 9.04 8.03
C CYS A 37 4.73 7.85 7.76
N THR A 38 4.54 7.03 8.80
CA THR A 38 3.71 5.82 8.73
C THR A 38 2.22 6.16 8.62
N GLU A 39 1.81 7.32 9.15
CA GLU A 39 0.45 7.84 9.04
C GLU A 39 0.10 8.14 7.58
N ASP A 40 1.00 8.80 6.84
CA ASP A 40 0.81 9.09 5.42
C ASP A 40 0.75 7.81 4.59
N LEU A 41 1.57 6.81 4.93
CA LEU A 41 1.51 5.49 4.30
C LEU A 41 0.14 4.84 4.52
N THR A 42 -0.33 4.82 5.76
CA THR A 42 -1.62 4.20 6.11
C THR A 42 -2.78 4.92 5.46
N ALA A 43 -2.75 6.26 5.45
CA ALA A 43 -3.74 7.08 4.77
C ALA A 43 -3.75 6.83 3.25
N ASN A 44 -2.58 6.71 2.63
CA ASN A 44 -2.45 6.38 1.21
C ASN A 44 -3.05 5.01 0.87
N LEU A 45 -2.75 3.99 1.69
CA LEU A 45 -3.31 2.65 1.52
C LEU A 45 -4.85 2.69 1.61
N ALA A 46 -5.39 3.34 2.65
CA ALA A 46 -6.83 3.49 2.83
C ALA A 46 -7.49 4.24 1.66
N ALA A 47 -6.89 5.35 1.21
CA ALA A 47 -7.39 6.13 0.07
C ALA A 47 -7.48 5.30 -1.22
N ASN A 48 -6.59 4.32 -1.39
CA ASN A 48 -6.54 3.43 -2.56
C ASN A 48 -7.23 2.07 -2.34
N CYS A 49 -7.96 1.91 -1.23
CA CYS A 49 -8.61 0.65 -0.85
C CYS A 49 -7.64 -0.54 -0.75
N ILE A 50 -6.39 -0.28 -0.37
CA ILE A 50 -5.39 -1.30 -0.16
C ILE A 50 -5.43 -1.73 1.32
N PRO A 51 -5.63 -3.02 1.64
CA PRO A 51 -5.59 -3.50 3.02
C PRO A 51 -4.19 -3.30 3.62
N VAL A 52 -4.13 -2.82 4.87
CA VAL A 52 -2.87 -2.56 5.59
C VAL A 52 -2.02 -3.84 5.73
N ASP A 53 -2.68 -4.99 5.80
CA ASP A 53 -2.05 -6.31 5.89
C ASP A 53 -1.08 -6.59 4.71
N ILE A 54 -1.20 -5.87 3.59
CA ILE A 54 -0.27 -5.97 2.44
C ILE A 54 1.20 -5.82 2.84
N ILE A 55 1.46 -5.09 3.94
CA ILE A 55 2.77 -4.87 4.52
C ILE A 55 3.45 -6.19 4.93
N ASN A 56 2.68 -7.24 5.21
CA ASN A 56 3.19 -8.56 5.61
C ASN A 56 2.88 -9.66 4.59
N MET A 57 2.30 -9.31 3.43
CA MET A 57 1.86 -10.28 2.43
C MET A 57 2.95 -10.63 1.42
N ASP A 58 2.80 -11.81 0.81
CA ASP A 58 3.50 -12.17 -0.41
C ASP A 58 2.55 -12.74 -1.49
N SER A 59 3.10 -13.46 -2.47
CA SER A 59 2.32 -14.03 -3.58
C SER A 59 1.29 -15.05 -3.11
N GLU A 60 1.52 -15.75 -1.99
CA GLU A 60 0.62 -16.77 -1.47
C GLU A 60 -0.68 -16.15 -0.95
N ASP A 61 -0.62 -14.92 -0.45
CA ASP A 61 -1.76 -14.19 0.12
C ASP A 61 -2.64 -13.48 -0.92
N TYR A 62 -2.33 -13.62 -2.21
CA TYR A 62 -2.97 -12.84 -3.28
C TYR A 62 -4.51 -13.00 -3.28
N SER A 63 -5.01 -14.21 -3.01
CA SER A 63 -6.45 -14.47 -2.95
C SER A 63 -7.13 -13.73 -1.80
N GLU A 64 -6.49 -13.70 -0.62
CA GLU A 64 -6.99 -12.98 0.56
C GLU A 64 -6.94 -11.47 0.34
N PHE A 65 -5.84 -10.98 -0.23
CA PHE A 65 -5.68 -9.57 -0.63
C PHE A 65 -6.85 -9.12 -1.51
N LEU A 66 -7.17 -9.88 -2.57
CA LEU A 66 -8.27 -9.55 -3.48
C LEU A 66 -9.62 -9.50 -2.76
N ALA A 67 -9.88 -10.42 -1.84
CA ALA A 67 -11.12 -10.44 -1.05
C ALA A 67 -11.23 -9.19 -0.15
N LYS A 68 -10.17 -8.85 0.58
CA LYS A 68 -10.11 -7.67 1.45
C LYS A 68 -10.27 -6.37 0.65
N ARG A 69 -9.54 -6.25 -0.46
CA ARG A 69 -9.60 -5.08 -1.35
C ARG A 69 -11.00 -4.86 -1.93
N ARG A 70 -11.68 -5.92 -2.40
CA ARG A 70 -13.06 -5.80 -2.92
C ARG A 70 -14.01 -5.24 -1.87
N LYS A 71 -13.90 -5.70 -0.62
CA LYS A 71 -14.71 -5.18 0.49
C LYS A 71 -14.45 -3.69 0.74
N LEU A 72 -13.19 -3.26 0.76
CA LEU A 72 -12.83 -1.84 0.95
C LEU A 72 -13.37 -0.96 -0.18
N MET A 73 -13.26 -1.41 -1.44
CA MET A 73 -13.82 -0.69 -2.58
C MET A 73 -15.34 -0.57 -2.50
N ALA A 74 -16.05 -1.65 -2.14
CA ALA A 74 -17.50 -1.61 -1.96
C ALA A 74 -17.91 -0.63 -0.85
N LEU A 75 -17.19 -0.60 0.27
CA LEU A 75 -17.42 0.36 1.35
C LEU A 75 -17.17 1.80 0.89
N LYS A 76 -16.11 2.06 0.11
CA LYS A 76 -15.82 3.40 -0.43
C LYS A 76 -16.92 3.88 -1.38
N ILE A 77 -17.41 3.01 -2.26
CA ILE A 77 -18.52 3.32 -3.17
C ILE A 77 -19.80 3.59 -2.37
N LYS A 78 -20.11 2.75 -1.38
CA LYS A 78 -21.25 2.97 -0.48
C LYS A 78 -21.15 4.33 0.20
N ALA A 79 -20.02 4.65 0.83
CA ALA A 79 -19.84 5.92 1.53
C ALA A 79 -20.05 7.12 0.59
N TYR A 80 -19.50 7.06 -0.63
CA TYR A 80 -19.71 8.09 -1.64
C TYR A 80 -21.20 8.28 -1.96
N TYR A 81 -21.92 7.19 -2.26
CA TYR A 81 -23.34 7.27 -2.57
C TYR A 81 -24.20 7.85 -1.44
N PHE A 82 -23.86 7.55 -0.18
CA PHE A 82 -24.58 8.07 0.98
C PHE A 82 -24.19 9.52 1.35
N SER A 83 -23.14 10.05 0.73
CA SER A 83 -22.72 11.45 0.90
C SER A 83 -23.30 12.42 -0.14
N LEU A 84 -24.04 11.90 -1.12
CA LEU A 84 -24.80 12.67 -2.11
C LEU A 84 -26.15 13.11 -1.53
#